data_AF-A0AAD9KG74-F1
#
_entry.id   AF-A0AAD9KG74-F1
#
_cell.length_a   1.000
_cell.length_b   1.000
_cell.length_c   1.000
_cell.angle_alpha   90.00
_cell.angle_beta   90.00
_cell.angle_gamma   90.00
#
_symmetry.space_group_name_H-M   'P 1'
#
loop_
_entity.id
_entity.type
_entity.pdbx_description
1 polymer ?
#
loop_
_entity_poly.entity_id
_entity_poly.type
_entity_poly.pdbx_seq_one_letter_code
_entity_poly.pdbx_strand_id
1 'polypeptide(L)'
;MTGYVMFRKDRLGRRGGGVILYIKESIQAYEIKLEKEAECEEAVWCNIVTGKSTLTVGLVYRSPNISMEENEKYITLSKKRVNGTVLLWGILTMGIYSGHLYRVPGERIKSFKI
;
A
#
# COMPACT_ATOMS: atom_id res chain seq x y z
N MET A 1 12.80 12.65 -4.88
CA MET A 1 13.78 11.93 -5.71
C MET A 1 13.48 12.31 -7.14
N THR A 2 14.46 12.75 -7.94
CA THR A 2 14.19 13.23 -9.31
C THR A 2 13.62 12.10 -10.17
N GLY A 3 12.55 12.37 -10.91
CA GLY A 3 11.90 11.37 -11.79
C GLY A 3 10.86 10.50 -11.09
N TYR A 4 10.42 10.86 -9.88
CA TYR A 4 9.42 10.10 -9.11
C TYR A 4 8.38 11.01 -8.43
N VAL A 5 7.11 10.63 -8.58
CA VAL A 5 5.99 11.13 -7.78
C VAL A 5 5.97 10.39 -6.43
N MET A 6 5.70 11.13 -5.36
CA MET A 6 5.71 10.64 -3.98
C MET A 6 4.31 10.71 -3.37
N PHE A 7 3.80 9.57 -2.91
CA PHE A 7 2.63 9.48 -2.03
C PHE A 7 3.09 9.13 -0.63
N ARG A 8 2.72 9.92 0.38
CA ARG A 8 3.26 9.79 1.73
C ARG A 8 2.18 10.00 2.77
N LYS A 9 2.14 9.11 3.75
CA LYS A 9 1.33 9.26 4.96
C LYS A 9 2.23 9.15 6.17
N ASP A 10 2.41 10.28 6.85
CA ASP A 10 3.12 10.32 8.12
C ASP A 10 2.22 9.81 9.23
N ARG A 11 2.81 9.06 10.16
CA ARG A 11 2.13 8.61 11.36
C ARG A 11 1.90 9.80 12.31
N LEU A 12 0.69 9.95 12.81
CA LEU A 12 0.35 11.00 13.78
C LEU A 12 0.68 10.55 15.22
N GLY A 13 1.07 11.49 16.08
CA GLY A 13 1.16 11.26 17.53
C GLY A 13 2.40 10.52 18.06
N ARG A 14 3.32 10.03 17.21
CA ARG A 14 4.61 9.47 17.67
C ARG A 14 5.73 9.65 16.64
N ARG A 15 6.98 9.64 17.13
CA ARG A 15 8.17 9.73 16.28
C ARG A 15 8.47 8.37 15.64
N GLY A 16 8.70 8.36 14.34
CA GLY A 16 9.03 7.16 13.55
C GLY A 16 7.80 6.38 13.05
N GLY A 17 7.95 5.77 11.88
CA GLY A 17 6.87 5.13 11.13
C GLY A 17 6.42 5.99 9.95
N GLY A 18 5.19 5.74 9.50
CA GLY A 18 4.67 6.29 8.26
C GLY A 18 5.01 5.42 7.06
N VAL A 19 4.30 5.68 5.96
CA VAL A 19 4.47 4.99 4.69
C VAL A 19 4.77 5.97 3.58
N ILE A 20 5.60 5.52 2.63
CA ILE A 20 5.97 6.29 1.45
C ILE A 20 5.98 5.37 0.24
N LEU A 21 5.32 5.81 -0.83
CA LEU A 21 5.25 5.13 -2.11
C LEU A 21 5.81 6.07 -3.17
N TYR A 22 6.85 5.61 -3.86
CA TYR A 22 7.44 6.30 -5.02
C TYR A 22 7.01 5.63 -6.31
N ILE A 23 6.52 6.43 -7.25
CA ILE A 23 6.13 5.99 -8.60
C ILE A 23 6.91 6.81 -9.60
N LYS A 24 7.49 6.19 -10.64
CA LYS A 24 8.19 6.92 -11.70
C LYS A 24 7.26 7.95 -12.33
N GLU A 25 7.74 9.16 -12.59
CA GLU A 25 6.97 10.24 -13.23
C GLU A 25 6.45 9.86 -14.63
N SER A 26 7.11 8.92 -15.31
CA SER A 26 6.65 8.37 -16.59
C SER A 26 5.40 7.51 -16.47
N ILE A 27 4.96 7.17 -15.26
CA ILE A 27 3.75 6.40 -14.98
C ILE A 27 2.68 7.37 -14.51
N GLN A 28 1.55 7.41 -15.21
CA GLN A 28 0.41 8.21 -14.79
C GLN A 28 -0.20 7.59 -13.53
N ALA A 29 0.01 8.26 -12.39
CA ALA A 29 -0.55 7.86 -11.12
C ALA A 29 -1.15 9.04 -10.36
N TYR A 30 -2.23 8.80 -9.62
CA TYR A 30 -2.86 9.80 -8.77
C TYR A 30 -3.27 9.20 -7.43
N GLU A 31 -3.13 9.99 -6.37
CA GLU A 31 -3.53 9.59 -5.03
C GLU A 31 -5.03 9.40 -4.97
N ILE A 32 -5.48 8.38 -4.26
CA ILE A 32 -6.89 8.23 -3.90
C ILE A 32 -6.98 8.24 -2.39
N LYS A 33 -7.95 8.99 -1.86
CA LYS A 33 -8.29 8.97 -0.44
C LYS A 33 -9.48 8.05 -0.26
N LEU A 34 -9.28 6.92 0.40
CA LEU A 34 -10.39 6.05 0.75
C LEU A 34 -11.11 6.64 1.97
N GLU A 35 -12.44 6.76 1.93
CA GLU A 35 -13.25 7.32 3.02
C GLU A 35 -13.01 6.65 4.39
N LYS A 36 -12.53 5.39 4.38
CA LYS A 36 -12.18 4.60 5.58
C LYS A 36 -10.69 4.54 5.89
N GLU A 37 -9.87 5.41 5.29
CA GLU A 37 -8.44 5.58 5.66
C GLU A 37 -8.24 5.82 7.16
N ALA A 38 -9.24 6.38 7.84
CA ALA A 38 -9.25 6.58 9.27
C ALA A 38 -9.02 5.29 10.10
N GLU A 39 -9.37 4.11 9.55
CA GLU A 39 -9.15 2.84 10.26
C GLU A 39 -7.74 2.26 10.08
N CYS A 40 -6.91 2.82 9.17
CA CYS A 40 -5.55 2.36 8.95
C CYS A 40 -4.61 3.58 8.92
N GLU A 41 -4.04 3.91 10.08
CA GLU A 41 -3.25 5.14 10.27
C GLU A 41 -2.04 5.25 9.33
N GLU A 42 -1.56 4.13 8.77
CA GLU A 42 -0.36 4.07 7.94
C GLU A 42 -0.61 3.33 6.63
N ALA A 43 -1.46 3.92 5.80
CA ALA A 43 -1.72 3.46 4.44
C ALA A 43 -1.68 4.63 3.44
N VAL A 44 -1.17 4.35 2.24
CA VAL A 44 -1.31 5.22 1.07
C VAL A 44 -1.89 4.41 -0.08
N TRP A 45 -2.74 5.05 -0.86
CA TRP A 45 -3.40 4.43 -2.01
C TRP A 45 -3.25 5.34 -3.22
N CYS A 46 -3.00 4.74 -4.37
CA CYS A 46 -2.97 5.45 -5.63
C CYS A 46 -3.56 4.59 -6.74
N ASN A 47 -4.07 5.25 -7.76
CA ASN A 47 -4.45 4.63 -9.02
C ASN A 47 -3.35 4.84 -10.04
N ILE A 48 -2.93 3.76 -10.68
CA ILE A 48 -2.04 3.74 -11.83
C ILE A 48 -2.88 3.54 -13.08
N VAL A 49 -2.76 4.42 -14.06
CA VAL A 49 -3.47 4.31 -15.34
C VAL A 49 -2.61 3.51 -16.31
N THR A 50 -3.16 2.44 -16.86
CA THR A 50 -2.50 1.56 -17.84
C THR A 50 -3.39 1.41 -19.07
N GLY A 51 -3.20 2.29 -20.07
CA GLY A 51 -4.00 2.27 -21.29
C GLY A 51 -5.48 2.53 -21.02
N LYS A 52 -6.33 1.49 -21.15
CA LYS A 52 -7.79 1.57 -20.91
C LYS A 52 -8.23 1.08 -19.53
N SER A 53 -7.29 0.66 -18.68
CA SER A 53 -7.59 0.17 -17.34
C SER A 53 -6.87 1.00 -16.29
N THR A 54 -7.42 0.96 -15.08
CA THR A 54 -6.81 1.55 -13.89
C THR A 54 -6.50 0.44 -12.91
N LEU A 55 -5.26 0.41 -12.41
CA LEU A 55 -4.82 -0.47 -11.35
C LEU A 55 -4.71 0.34 -10.06
N THR A 56 -5.47 -0.04 -9.04
CA THR A 56 -5.29 0.51 -7.70
C THR A 56 -4.17 -0.21 -6.97
N VAL A 57 -3.27 0.57 -6.39
CA VAL A 57 -2.13 0.11 -5.60
C VAL A 57 -2.26 0.68 -4.21
N GLY A 58 -2.13 -0.18 -3.20
CA GLY A 58 -2.08 0.21 -1.80
C GLY A 58 -0.79 -0.22 -1.15
N LEU A 59 -0.18 0.70 -0.39
CA LEU A 59 0.91 0.39 0.53
C LEU A 59 0.37 0.55 1.95
N VAL A 60 0.48 -0.52 2.73
CA VAL A 60 0.02 -0.55 4.13
C VAL A 60 1.17 -1.00 5.01
N TYR A 61 1.48 -0.23 6.05
CA TYR A 61 2.38 -0.68 7.10
C TYR A 61 1.62 -1.56 8.08
N ARG A 62 2.16 -2.75 8.36
CA ARG A 62 1.69 -3.65 9.39
C ARG A 62 2.62 -3.54 10.60
N SER A 63 2.11 -3.04 11.73
CA SER A 63 2.86 -3.07 12.99
C SER A 63 3.21 -4.52 13.36
N PRO A 64 4.44 -4.82 13.81
CA PRO A 64 4.81 -6.16 14.26
C PRO A 64 4.04 -6.59 15.51
N ASN A 65 3.53 -5.63 16.29
CA ASN A 65 2.81 -5.86 17.54
C ASN A 65 1.29 -5.91 17.35
N ILE A 66 0.81 -5.97 16.11
CA ILE A 66 -0.63 -6.06 15.83
C ILE A 66 -1.16 -7.44 16.23
N SER A 67 -2.34 -7.49 16.84
CA SER A 67 -3.01 -8.77 17.12
C SER A 67 -3.41 -9.51 15.84
N MET A 68 -3.66 -10.81 15.95
CA MET A 68 -4.12 -11.62 14.81
C MET A 68 -5.49 -11.15 14.30
N GLU A 69 -6.39 -10.76 15.20
CA GLU A 69 -7.73 -10.26 14.88
C GLU A 69 -7.67 -8.92 14.13
N GLU A 70 -6.88 -7.97 14.63
CA GLU A 70 -6.68 -6.69 13.94
C GLU A 70 -6.06 -6.92 12.56
N ASN A 71 -5.08 -7.83 12.45
CA ASN A 71 -4.48 -8.18 11.17
C ASN A 71 -5.50 -8.76 10.16
N GLU A 72 -6.36 -9.67 10.59
CA GLU A 72 -7.42 -10.22 9.74
C GLU A 72 -8.42 -9.16 9.32
N LYS A 73 -8.76 -8.21 10.22
CA LYS A 73 -9.56 -7.04 9.91
C LYS A 73 -8.89 -6.19 8.82
N TYR A 74 -7.59 -5.90 8.91
CA TYR A 74 -6.87 -5.14 7.89
C TYR A 74 -6.86 -5.86 6.53
N ILE A 75 -6.62 -7.17 6.52
CA ILE A 75 -6.66 -7.96 5.29
C ILE A 75 -8.07 -7.91 4.67
N THR A 76 -9.10 -8.08 5.49
CA THR A 76 -10.50 -8.07 5.06
C THR A 76 -10.90 -6.70 4.51
N LEU A 77 -10.55 -5.62 5.20
CA LEU A 77 -10.79 -4.25 4.74
C LEU A 77 -10.06 -3.97 3.42
N SER A 78 -8.80 -4.39 3.31
CA SER A 78 -8.02 -4.23 2.08
C SER A 78 -8.64 -4.97 0.89
N LYS A 79 -9.17 -6.18 1.13
CA LYS A 79 -9.90 -6.96 0.12
C LYS A 79 -11.25 -6.35 -0.25
N LYS A 80 -11.97 -5.77 0.71
CA LYS A 80 -13.29 -5.15 0.48
C LYS A 80 -13.19 -3.78 -0.22
N ARG A 81 -12.07 -3.08 -0.06
CA ARG A 81 -11.91 -1.69 -0.52
C ARG A 81 -11.85 -1.58 -2.04
N VAL A 82 -11.37 -2.58 -2.77
CA VAL A 82 -11.16 -2.43 -4.22
C VAL A 82 -11.08 -3.77 -4.97
N ASN A 83 -11.80 -3.88 -6.08
CA ASN A 83 -11.73 -5.02 -7.00
C ASN A 83 -10.48 -4.89 -7.91
N GLY A 84 -9.65 -5.93 -8.05
CA GLY A 84 -8.46 -5.89 -8.92
C GLY A 84 -7.22 -5.18 -8.37
N THR A 85 -7.14 -4.97 -7.05
CA THR A 85 -6.03 -4.23 -6.41
C THR A 85 -4.79 -5.06 -6.13
N VAL A 86 -3.65 -4.39 -6.25
CA VAL A 86 -2.32 -4.83 -5.87
C VAL A 86 -1.99 -4.24 -4.49
N LEU A 87 -1.91 -5.11 -3.48
CA LEU A 87 -1.67 -4.70 -2.09
C LEU A 87 -0.25 -5.07 -1.68
N LEU A 88 0.58 -4.07 -1.41
CA LEU A 88 1.96 -4.26 -0.96
C LEU A 88 2.03 -4.16 0.56
N TRP A 89 2.37 -5.27 1.20
CA TRP A 89 2.67 -5.34 2.62
C TRP A 89 4.17 -5.40 2.77
N GLY A 90 4.80 -4.50 3.51
CA GLY A 90 6.25 -4.55 3.71
C GLY A 90 6.71 -3.73 4.91
N ILE A 91 7.76 -4.22 5.57
CA ILE A 91 8.52 -3.48 6.58
C ILE A 91 9.71 -2.84 5.85
N LEU A 92 9.77 -1.51 5.84
CA LEU A 92 10.94 -0.76 5.37
C LEU A 92 11.95 -0.63 6.52
N THR A 93 12.65 -1.71 6.83
CA THR A 93 13.87 -1.65 7.64
C THR A 93 15.02 -2.21 6.82
N MET A 94 15.93 -1.32 6.41
CA MET A 94 17.28 -1.64 5.94
C MET A 94 17.40 -2.66 4.78
N GLY A 95 16.95 -2.29 3.57
CA GLY A 95 17.46 -2.89 2.33
C GLY A 95 17.02 -4.32 2.01
N ILE A 96 16.06 -4.89 2.75
CA ILE A 96 15.46 -6.20 2.43
C ILE A 96 13.94 -6.02 2.29
N TYR A 97 13.45 -6.10 1.04
CA TYR A 97 12.02 -6.21 0.78
C TYR A 97 11.56 -7.64 1.11
N SER A 98 11.09 -7.89 2.33
CA SER A 98 10.15 -8.99 2.56
C SER A 98 8.75 -8.40 2.45
N GLY A 99 8.18 -8.49 1.26
CA GLY A 99 6.83 -8.00 1.00
C GLY A 99 5.94 -9.04 0.35
N HIS A 100 4.69 -9.06 0.77
CA HIS A 100 3.67 -9.90 0.15
C HIS A 100 2.84 -9.05 -0.80
N LEU A 101 2.73 -9.49 -2.06
CA LEU A 101 1.73 -8.94 -2.97
C LEU A 101 0.52 -9.85 -3.06
N TYR A 102 -0.63 -9.22 -2.96
CA TYR A 102 -1.91 -9.84 -3.22
C TYR A 102 -2.59 -9.13 -4.38
N ARG A 103 -3.08 -9.91 -5.34
CA ARG A 103 -4.12 -9.50 -6.28
C ARG A 103 -5.47 -9.84 -5.65
N VAL A 104 -6.28 -8.83 -5.42
CA VAL A 104 -7.65 -9.06 -4.93
C VAL A 104 -8.54 -9.43 -6.14
N PRO A 105 -9.35 -10.50 -6.08
CA PRO A 105 -9.74 -11.25 -4.88
C PRO A 105 -8.95 -12.56 -4.68
N GLY A 106 -7.79 -12.49 -4.03
CA GLY A 106 -7.24 -13.62 -3.27
C GLY A 106 -6.01 -14.32 -3.85
N GLU A 107 -5.46 -13.87 -4.98
CA GLU A 107 -4.28 -14.52 -5.56
C GLU A 107 -3.00 -13.88 -5.03
N ARG A 108 -2.17 -14.65 -4.29
CA ARG A 108 -0.83 -14.20 -3.90
C ARG A 108 0.03 -14.18 -5.15
N ILE A 109 0.37 -12.99 -5.63
CA ILE A 109 1.34 -12.87 -6.71
C ILE A 109 2.73 -12.93 -6.06
N LYS A 110 3.60 -13.84 -6.56
CA LYS A 110 4.98 -14.04 -6.07
C LYS A 110 5.73 -12.71 -5.89
N SER A 111 6.67 -12.70 -4.96
CA SER A 111 7.61 -11.59 -4.72
C SER A 111 8.24 -11.04 -6.01
N PHE A 112 8.17 -9.73 -6.22
CA PHE A 112 8.97 -9.01 -7.23
C PHE A 112 10.15 -8.36 -6.51
N LYS A 113 11.32 -8.41 -7.15
CA LYS A 113 12.37 -7.43 -6.87
C LYS A 113 12.05 -6.20 -7.71
N ILE A 114 11.85 -5.06 -7.05
CA ILE A 114 11.89 -3.74 -7.70
C ILE A 114 13.36 -3.38 -7.90
#